data_AF-Q5AUD9-F1
#
_entry.id   AF-Q5AUD9-F1
#
_cell.length_a   1.000
_cell.length_b   1.000
_cell.length_c   1.000
_cell.angle_alpha   90.00
_cell.angle_beta   90.00
_cell.angle_gamma   90.00
#
_symmetry.space_group_name_H-M   'P 1'
#
loop_
_entity.id
_entity.type
_entity.pdbx_description
1 polymer ?
#
loop_
_entity_poly.entity_id
_entity_poly.type
_entity_poly.pdbx_seq_one_letter_code
_entity_poly.pdbx_strand_id
1 'polypeptide(L)'
;MYSILCQVGPRDIPAFGDALMAVRATKVVVDHFHKGQLPPNPFQLDSLSADSHEVSFEELRQILNLVHLIRCIEDFCLYNTEWGRDCYFHLKQENKAAPPQENWLKWQERFHRSMYQSFLMGAVLSRAYQQPLDPSNNCPEHFFKDINTRLQGDEPVLRNDEMAYLLRYPVFNFEAYEDHEPIYGQLADFLVQQSRHRAQSRSNLPDFYPEDAIPNDLDRGQASLLYAETVQCLLASMTLLNHEGYSPIFEKDNKNPDIKSLSRKVTIVPLGSFYPEQIAMPTSVHAAHQTRLLKSPLPQETGESSWNPSARFMSLFLDIMHSSSGQPNHYADTFPTPPPPLQIFQFISRKFLGLRFSDEAFDVEDIDAAHKLFVHHPTASGIYEDEWPDLIPSIFDTPDGGGEYDAYYVV
;
A
#
# COMPACT_ATOMS: atom_id res chain seq x y z
N MET A 1 27.21 -23.20 -2.43
CA MET A 1 25.73 -23.30 -2.36
C MET A 1 25.09 -21.93 -2.11
N TYR A 2 25.68 -21.07 -1.26
CA TYR A 2 25.21 -19.70 -0.97
C TYR A 2 25.26 -18.71 -2.14
N SER A 3 26.31 -18.75 -2.98
CA SER A 3 26.38 -17.94 -4.22
C SER A 3 25.27 -18.22 -5.23
N ILE A 4 24.58 -19.37 -5.14
CA ILE A 4 23.47 -19.73 -6.03
C ILE A 4 22.18 -19.04 -5.58
N LEU A 5 21.96 -18.85 -4.27
CA LEU A 5 20.74 -18.24 -3.75
C LEU A 5 20.65 -16.75 -4.12
N CYS A 6 21.76 -16.01 -4.03
CA CYS A 6 21.84 -14.62 -4.49
C CYS A 6 21.83 -14.47 -6.02
N GLN A 7 22.14 -15.53 -6.78
CA GLN A 7 22.13 -15.50 -8.26
C GLN A 7 20.81 -16.02 -8.87
N VAL A 8 20.11 -16.93 -8.19
CA VAL A 8 18.86 -17.55 -8.65
C VAL A 8 17.64 -16.82 -8.11
N GLY A 9 17.68 -16.30 -6.87
CA GLY A 9 16.59 -15.52 -6.29
C GLY A 9 16.14 -14.36 -7.20
N PRO A 10 17.04 -13.44 -7.61
CA PRO A 10 16.71 -12.35 -8.53
C PRO A 10 16.31 -12.78 -9.95
N ARG A 11 16.61 -14.03 -10.36
CA ARG A 11 16.26 -14.53 -11.70
C ARG A 11 14.83 -15.07 -11.77
N ASP A 12 14.34 -15.66 -10.68
CA ASP A 12 13.06 -16.37 -10.67
C ASP A 12 11.97 -15.68 -9.83
N ILE A 13 12.35 -14.69 -9.01
CA ILE A 13 11.44 -13.91 -8.17
C ILE A 13 11.34 -12.49 -8.72
N PRO A 14 10.16 -12.10 -9.26
CA PRO A 14 9.92 -10.73 -9.71
C PRO A 14 10.16 -9.76 -8.55
N ALA A 15 10.88 -8.66 -8.80
CA ALA A 15 11.19 -7.64 -7.78
C ALA A 15 11.77 -8.20 -6.46
N PHE A 16 12.70 -9.15 -6.53
CA PHE A 16 13.30 -9.80 -5.36
C PHE A 16 13.81 -8.82 -4.28
N GLY A 17 14.43 -7.70 -4.68
CA GLY A 17 14.92 -6.68 -3.74
C GLY A 17 13.80 -6.08 -2.89
N ASP A 18 12.71 -5.65 -3.52
CA ASP A 18 11.53 -5.13 -2.83
C ASP A 18 10.83 -6.20 -1.99
N ALA A 19 10.78 -7.45 -2.45
CA ALA A 19 10.26 -8.58 -1.67
C ALA A 19 11.05 -8.80 -0.37
N LEU A 20 12.39 -8.77 -0.45
CA LEU A 20 13.27 -8.88 0.72
C LEU A 20 13.06 -7.73 1.69
N MET A 21 12.97 -6.48 1.20
CA MET A 21 12.74 -5.31 2.04
C MET A 21 11.40 -5.39 2.77
N ALA A 22 10.33 -5.80 2.08
CA ALA A 22 9.01 -6.00 2.68
C ALA A 22 9.02 -7.11 3.76
N VAL A 23 9.71 -8.23 3.50
CA VAL A 23 9.88 -9.33 4.46
C VAL A 23 10.63 -8.86 5.70
N ARG A 24 11.77 -8.17 5.52
CA ARG A 24 12.58 -7.66 6.64
C ARG A 24 11.84 -6.62 7.46
N ALA A 25 11.14 -5.68 6.81
CA ALA A 25 10.34 -4.68 7.51
C ALA A 25 9.20 -5.32 8.31
N THR A 26 8.49 -6.28 7.70
CA THR A 26 7.44 -7.05 8.40
C THR A 26 8.01 -7.80 9.58
N LYS A 27 9.18 -8.44 9.43
CA LYS A 27 9.87 -9.15 10.50
C LYS A 27 10.22 -8.23 11.66
N VAL A 28 10.70 -7.01 11.39
CA VAL A 28 10.97 -6.01 12.44
C VAL A 28 9.70 -5.72 13.23
N VAL A 29 8.56 -5.49 12.58
CA VAL A 29 7.28 -5.23 13.26
C VAL A 29 6.84 -6.45 14.06
N VAL A 30 6.87 -7.64 13.49
CA VAL A 30 6.44 -8.88 14.15
C VAL A 30 7.32 -9.22 15.36
N ASP A 31 8.63 -9.05 15.26
CA ASP A 31 9.57 -9.31 16.35
C ASP A 31 9.36 -8.33 17.53
N HIS A 32 8.96 -7.09 17.28
CA HIS A 32 8.59 -6.12 18.33
C HIS A 32 7.18 -6.40 18.88
N PHE A 33 6.24 -6.75 18.00
CA PHE A 33 4.88 -7.14 18.37
C PHE A 33 4.87 -8.30 19.38
N HIS A 34 5.63 -9.37 19.12
CA HIS A 34 5.75 -10.49 20.05
C HIS A 34 6.42 -10.11 21.39
N LYS A 35 7.20 -9.03 21.44
CA LYS A 35 7.79 -8.50 22.68
C LYS A 35 6.86 -7.52 23.40
N GLY A 36 5.65 -7.27 22.89
CA GLY A 36 4.75 -6.24 23.41
C GLY A 36 5.26 -4.81 23.20
N GLN A 37 6.18 -4.60 22.26
CA GLN A 37 6.81 -3.30 21.99
C GLN A 37 6.39 -2.78 20.62
N LEU A 38 6.30 -1.46 20.46
CA LEU A 38 6.14 -0.87 19.13
C LEU A 38 7.45 -0.97 18.33
N PRO A 39 7.40 -0.96 16.98
CA PRO A 39 8.59 -0.92 16.13
C PRO A 39 9.49 0.30 16.46
N PRO A 40 10.78 0.27 16.11
CA PRO A 40 11.72 1.34 16.46
C PRO A 40 11.38 2.69 15.79
N ASN A 41 11.78 3.79 16.42
CA ASN A 41 11.75 5.14 15.86
C ASN A 41 13.14 5.79 16.04
N PRO A 42 13.84 6.17 14.96
CA PRO A 42 13.47 5.99 13.54
C PRO A 42 13.48 4.51 13.12
N PHE A 43 12.79 4.21 12.01
CA PHE A 43 12.81 2.87 11.43
C PHE A 43 14.14 2.65 10.71
N GLN A 44 14.74 1.46 10.83
CA GLN A 44 16.09 1.17 10.30
C GLN A 44 16.04 0.78 8.81
N LEU A 45 15.68 1.71 7.93
CA LEU A 45 15.48 1.44 6.49
C LEU A 45 16.75 0.94 5.77
N ASP A 46 17.92 1.47 6.12
CA ASP A 46 19.21 1.10 5.52
C ASP A 46 19.58 -0.38 5.74
N SER A 47 18.97 -1.03 6.74
CA SER A 47 19.18 -2.44 7.08
C SER A 47 18.30 -3.41 6.28
N LEU A 48 17.38 -2.90 5.45
CA LEU A 48 16.40 -3.72 4.75
C LEU A 48 16.94 -4.30 3.44
N SER A 49 17.87 -3.63 2.78
CA SER A 49 18.39 -4.08 1.47
C SER A 49 19.36 -5.26 1.59
N ALA A 50 19.52 -6.02 0.50
CA ALA A 50 20.49 -7.11 0.43
C ALA A 50 21.95 -6.66 0.63
N ASP A 51 22.24 -5.36 0.40
CA ASP A 51 23.58 -4.79 0.57
C ASP A 51 23.99 -4.67 2.04
N SER A 52 23.03 -4.63 2.96
CA SER A 52 23.30 -4.49 4.39
C SER A 52 23.76 -5.80 5.03
N HIS A 53 23.11 -6.92 4.70
CA HIS A 53 23.36 -8.24 5.27
C HIS A 53 22.94 -9.34 4.30
N GLU A 54 23.67 -10.45 4.30
CA GLU A 54 23.39 -11.62 3.47
C GLU A 54 21.98 -12.19 3.73
N VAL A 55 21.32 -12.66 2.67
CA VAL A 55 19.99 -13.26 2.75
C VAL A 55 20.09 -14.66 3.37
N SER A 56 19.47 -14.83 4.53
CA SER A 56 19.36 -16.10 5.24
C SER A 56 18.34 -17.04 4.57
N PHE A 57 18.45 -18.33 4.88
CA PHE A 57 17.50 -19.34 4.40
C PHE A 57 16.06 -19.09 4.90
N GLU A 58 15.92 -18.57 6.11
CA GLU A 58 14.61 -18.25 6.68
C GLU A 58 13.97 -17.05 5.96
N GLU A 59 14.75 -16.02 5.63
CA GLU A 59 14.26 -14.90 4.80
C GLU A 59 13.83 -15.40 3.42
N LEU A 60 14.60 -16.27 2.78
CA LEU A 60 14.20 -16.84 1.49
C LEU A 60 12.87 -17.61 1.59
N ARG A 61 12.65 -18.38 2.66
CA ARG A 61 11.38 -19.06 2.90
C ARG A 61 10.22 -18.07 3.03
N GLN A 62 10.43 -16.98 3.76
CA GLN A 62 9.44 -15.92 3.93
C GLN A 62 9.17 -15.19 2.61
N ILE A 63 10.20 -14.90 1.82
CA ILE A 63 10.07 -14.33 0.47
C ILE A 63 9.24 -15.26 -0.41
N LEU A 64 9.52 -16.56 -0.43
CA LEU A 64 8.74 -17.52 -1.24
C LEU A 64 7.27 -17.60 -0.80
N ASN A 65 6.98 -17.41 0.48
CA ASN A 65 5.59 -17.31 0.97
C ASN A 65 4.94 -16.00 0.54
N LEU A 66 5.67 -14.88 0.60
CA LEU A 66 5.19 -13.58 0.15
C LEU A 66 4.95 -13.56 -1.37
N VAL A 67 5.86 -14.11 -2.17
CA VAL A 67 5.69 -14.28 -3.63
C VAL A 67 4.44 -15.12 -3.94
N HIS A 68 4.21 -16.19 -3.17
CA HIS A 68 3.00 -16.99 -3.35
C HIS A 68 1.73 -16.19 -3.04
N LEU A 69 1.74 -15.36 -1.99
CA LEU A 69 0.63 -14.44 -1.70
C LEU A 69 0.39 -13.50 -2.89
N ILE A 70 1.43 -12.86 -3.40
CA ILE A 70 1.28 -11.92 -4.53
C ILE A 70 0.77 -12.64 -5.78
N ARG A 71 1.22 -13.86 -6.05
CA ARG A 71 0.68 -14.68 -7.15
C ARG A 71 -0.80 -15.01 -6.96
N CYS A 72 -1.24 -15.27 -5.73
CA CYS A 72 -2.68 -15.46 -5.45
C CYS A 72 -3.47 -14.16 -5.68
N ILE A 73 -2.92 -13.00 -5.30
CA ILE A 73 -3.53 -11.69 -5.56
C ILE A 73 -3.57 -11.41 -7.07
N GLU A 74 -2.49 -11.70 -7.79
CA GLU A 74 -2.39 -11.62 -9.25
C GLU A 74 -3.48 -12.47 -9.92
N ASP A 75 -3.58 -13.75 -9.55
CA ASP A 75 -4.63 -14.66 -10.06
C ASP A 75 -6.03 -14.13 -9.75
N PHE A 76 -6.27 -13.63 -8.53
CA PHE A 76 -7.54 -13.00 -8.20
C PHE A 76 -7.84 -11.80 -9.10
N CYS A 77 -6.90 -10.85 -9.23
CA CYS A 77 -7.09 -9.64 -10.01
C CYS A 77 -7.37 -9.97 -11.49
N LEU A 78 -6.58 -10.85 -12.10
CA LEU A 78 -6.70 -11.21 -13.52
C LEU A 78 -8.05 -11.82 -13.89
N TYR A 79 -8.73 -12.48 -12.96
CA TYR A 79 -10.03 -13.12 -13.22
C TYR A 79 -11.22 -12.31 -12.71
N ASN A 80 -11.07 -11.62 -11.57
CA ASN A 80 -12.18 -11.00 -10.86
C ASN A 80 -12.27 -9.48 -11.02
N THR A 81 -11.27 -8.81 -11.61
CA THR A 81 -11.34 -7.39 -11.95
C THR A 81 -11.53 -7.20 -13.45
N GLU A 82 -12.15 -6.08 -13.86
CA GLU A 82 -12.32 -5.78 -15.28
C GLU A 82 -10.97 -5.58 -15.98
N TRP A 83 -10.10 -4.75 -15.39
CA TRP A 83 -8.76 -4.51 -15.93
C TRP A 83 -7.87 -5.74 -15.94
N GLY A 84 -8.03 -6.63 -14.97
CA GLY A 84 -7.24 -7.85 -14.90
C GLY A 84 -7.63 -8.82 -16.01
N ARG A 85 -8.93 -8.90 -16.35
CA ARG A 85 -9.40 -9.72 -17.47
C ARG A 85 -8.88 -9.19 -18.79
N ASP A 86 -8.94 -7.87 -18.98
CA ASP A 86 -8.42 -7.20 -20.17
C ASP A 86 -6.92 -7.47 -20.36
N CYS A 87 -6.12 -7.23 -19.32
CA CYS A 87 -4.70 -7.59 -19.24
C CYS A 87 -4.43 -9.05 -19.59
N TYR A 88 -5.21 -9.98 -19.02
CA TYR A 88 -5.06 -11.41 -19.29
C TYR A 88 -5.30 -11.76 -20.76
N PHE A 89 -6.30 -11.14 -21.40
CA PHE A 89 -6.58 -11.35 -22.82
C PHE A 89 -5.46 -10.78 -23.70
N HIS A 90 -5.04 -9.54 -23.43
CA HIS A 90 -4.02 -8.83 -24.22
C HIS A 90 -2.63 -9.46 -24.08
N LEU A 91 -2.17 -9.74 -22.86
CA LEU A 91 -0.77 -10.15 -22.64
C LEU A 91 -0.56 -11.65 -22.60
N LYS A 92 -1.58 -12.43 -22.22
CA LYS A 92 -1.41 -13.85 -21.91
C LYS A 92 -2.10 -14.78 -22.90
N GLN A 93 -3.16 -14.34 -23.57
CA GLN A 93 -3.95 -15.22 -24.45
C GLN A 93 -3.53 -15.18 -25.92
N GLU A 94 -2.87 -14.11 -26.40
CA GLU A 94 -2.52 -13.96 -27.82
C GLU A 94 -1.52 -15.00 -28.36
N ASN A 95 -0.83 -15.80 -27.52
CA ASN A 95 -0.04 -16.94 -28.02
C ASN A 95 0.24 -18.04 -26.98
N LYS A 96 -0.70 -19.00 -26.82
CA LYS A 96 -0.54 -20.19 -25.95
C LYS A 96 0.65 -21.12 -26.28
N ALA A 97 1.37 -20.88 -27.37
CA ALA A 97 2.49 -21.72 -27.84
C ALA A 97 3.89 -21.06 -27.73
N ALA A 98 3.97 -19.80 -27.28
CA ALA A 98 5.21 -19.05 -27.16
C ALA A 98 5.65 -18.91 -25.69
N PRO A 99 6.95 -18.69 -25.39
CA PRO A 99 7.40 -18.30 -24.06
C PRO A 99 6.68 -17.04 -23.57
N PRO A 100 6.66 -16.77 -22.24
CA PRO A 100 6.06 -15.55 -21.70
C PRO A 100 6.62 -14.33 -22.45
N GLN A 101 5.73 -13.51 -23.00
CA GLN A 101 6.13 -12.30 -23.71
C GLN A 101 6.94 -11.40 -22.75
N GLU A 102 7.92 -10.67 -23.28
CA GLU A 102 8.75 -9.73 -22.50
C GLU A 102 7.89 -8.74 -21.72
N ASN A 103 6.79 -8.28 -22.32
CA ASN A 103 5.79 -7.41 -21.70
C ASN A 103 5.12 -8.07 -20.47
N TRP A 104 4.78 -9.36 -20.53
CA TRP A 104 4.21 -10.07 -19.37
C TRP A 104 5.17 -10.12 -18.19
N LEU A 105 6.46 -10.39 -18.44
CA LEU A 105 7.47 -10.43 -17.38
C LEU A 105 7.69 -9.03 -16.78
N LYS A 106 7.72 -7.99 -17.63
CA LYS A 106 7.81 -6.59 -17.23
C LYS A 106 6.61 -6.17 -16.37
N TRP A 107 5.40 -6.48 -16.84
CA TRP A 107 4.14 -6.24 -16.13
C TRP A 107 4.16 -6.93 -14.75
N GLN A 108 4.47 -8.23 -14.72
CA GLN A 108 4.48 -9.03 -13.50
C GLN A 108 5.50 -8.48 -12.49
N GLU A 109 6.69 -8.11 -12.95
CA GLU A 109 7.73 -7.53 -12.09
C GLU A 109 7.26 -6.27 -11.38
N ARG A 110 6.59 -5.35 -12.10
CA ARG A 110 6.15 -4.06 -11.54
C ARG A 110 4.90 -4.18 -10.69
N PHE A 111 3.98 -5.07 -11.07
CA PHE A 111 2.84 -5.42 -10.24
C PHE A 111 3.31 -5.98 -8.89
N HIS A 112 4.25 -6.94 -8.91
CA HIS A 112 4.81 -7.53 -7.70
C HIS A 112 5.55 -6.49 -6.86
N ARG A 113 6.40 -5.66 -7.49
CA ARG A 113 7.09 -4.55 -6.83
C ARG A 113 6.13 -3.64 -6.07
N SER A 114 5.06 -3.23 -6.73
CA SER A 114 4.06 -2.31 -6.19
C SER A 114 3.35 -2.89 -4.96
N MET A 115 3.03 -4.18 -4.99
CA MET A 115 2.47 -4.90 -3.86
C MET A 115 3.46 -4.99 -2.68
N TYR A 116 4.74 -5.31 -2.95
CA TYR A 116 5.77 -5.33 -1.91
C TYR A 116 5.99 -3.96 -1.28
N GLN A 117 6.01 -2.89 -2.09
CA GLN A 117 6.13 -1.52 -1.61
C GLN A 117 4.94 -1.12 -0.74
N SER A 118 3.71 -1.49 -1.11
CA SER A 118 2.53 -1.27 -0.28
C SER A 118 2.67 -1.92 1.11
N PHE A 119 3.14 -3.17 1.18
CA PHE A 119 3.40 -3.84 2.46
C PHE A 119 4.59 -3.26 3.24
N LEU A 120 5.65 -2.84 2.54
CA LEU A 120 6.78 -2.14 3.15
C LEU A 120 6.31 -0.84 3.82
N MET A 121 5.51 -0.02 3.12
CA MET A 121 4.96 1.22 3.67
C MET A 121 4.10 0.95 4.91
N GLY A 122 3.21 -0.05 4.86
CA GLY A 122 2.42 -0.47 6.01
C GLY A 122 3.27 -0.87 7.22
N ALA A 123 4.36 -1.61 7.00
CA ALA A 123 5.28 -2.03 8.06
C ALA A 123 6.08 -0.86 8.66
N VAL A 124 6.65 -0.01 7.82
CA VAL A 124 7.50 1.13 8.25
C VAL A 124 6.66 2.16 9.02
N LEU A 125 5.48 2.49 8.52
CA LEU A 125 4.59 3.47 9.14
C LEU A 125 3.84 2.92 10.36
N SER A 126 3.92 1.62 10.63
CA SER A 126 3.17 0.95 11.69
C SER A 126 3.31 1.67 13.05
N ARG A 127 4.53 2.05 13.44
CA ARG A 127 4.73 2.76 14.71
C ARG A 127 3.97 4.09 14.75
N ALA A 128 4.06 4.90 13.70
CA ALA A 128 3.47 6.24 13.69
C ALA A 128 1.95 6.19 13.95
N TYR A 129 1.26 5.21 13.35
CA TYR A 129 -0.17 5.01 13.54
C TYR A 129 -0.52 4.33 14.86
N GLN A 130 0.32 3.43 15.37
CA GLN A 130 0.01 2.64 16.58
C GLN A 130 0.42 3.34 17.88
N GLN A 131 1.42 4.21 17.86
CA GLN A 131 1.90 4.93 19.04
C GLN A 131 0.81 5.76 19.74
N PRO A 132 -0.08 6.49 19.05
CA PRO A 132 -1.18 7.21 19.70
C PRO A 132 -2.11 6.30 20.50
N LEU A 133 -2.18 5.01 20.17
CA LEU A 133 -3.05 4.04 20.84
C LEU A 133 -2.40 3.37 22.07
N ASP A 134 -1.08 3.53 22.25
CA ASP A 134 -0.32 2.89 23.33
C ASP A 134 -0.92 3.25 24.70
N PRO A 135 -1.35 2.28 25.51
CA PRO A 135 -1.94 2.53 26.83
C PRO A 135 -1.06 3.33 27.79
N SER A 136 0.26 3.37 27.57
CA SER A 136 1.21 4.15 28.37
C SER A 136 1.26 5.64 28.01
N ASN A 137 0.68 6.07 26.88
CA ASN A 137 0.78 7.43 26.35
C ASN A 137 -0.27 8.41 26.88
N ASN A 138 -0.43 8.53 28.21
CA ASN A 138 -1.35 9.49 28.85
C ASN A 138 -2.75 9.54 28.18
N CYS A 139 -3.25 8.37 27.76
CA CYS A 139 -4.52 8.25 27.05
C CYS A 139 -5.69 8.74 27.94
N PRO A 140 -6.81 9.18 27.32
CA PRO A 140 -8.02 9.51 28.06
C PRO A 140 -8.47 8.38 29.00
N GLU A 141 -9.13 8.73 30.10
CA GLU A 141 -9.75 7.73 30.97
C GLU A 141 -10.79 6.94 30.18
N HIS A 142 -10.72 5.60 30.23
CA HIS A 142 -11.58 4.69 29.46
C HIS A 142 -11.40 4.73 27.93
N PHE A 143 -10.23 5.15 27.44
CA PHE A 143 -9.88 5.08 26.02
C PHE A 143 -10.14 3.68 25.43
N PHE A 144 -10.98 3.60 24.40
CA PHE A 144 -11.47 2.38 23.75
C PHE A 144 -12.17 1.36 24.66
N LYS A 145 -12.65 1.78 25.83
CA LYS A 145 -13.46 0.92 26.68
C LYS A 145 -14.69 0.45 25.91
N ASP A 146 -14.99 -0.84 26.05
CA ASP A 146 -16.16 -1.52 25.46
C ASP A 146 -16.25 -1.42 23.92
N ILE A 147 -15.12 -1.19 23.22
CA ILE A 147 -15.09 -1.03 21.76
C ILE A 147 -15.73 -2.20 21.00
N ASN A 148 -15.54 -3.45 21.46
CA ASN A 148 -16.16 -4.61 20.82
C ASN A 148 -17.69 -4.57 20.91
N THR A 149 -18.25 -4.00 21.98
CA THR A 149 -19.69 -3.78 22.13
C THR A 149 -20.15 -2.64 21.23
N ARG A 150 -19.39 -1.53 21.17
CA ARG A 150 -19.70 -0.38 20.30
C ARG A 150 -19.71 -0.77 18.81
N LEU A 151 -18.83 -1.66 18.39
CA LEU A 151 -18.80 -2.21 17.03
C LEU A 151 -20.06 -2.99 16.63
N GLN A 152 -20.89 -3.40 17.60
CA GLN A 152 -22.11 -4.19 17.37
C GLN A 152 -23.39 -3.43 17.75
N GLY A 153 -23.26 -2.24 18.32
CA GLY A 153 -24.38 -1.46 18.84
C GLY A 153 -24.57 -0.14 18.07
N ASP A 154 -25.52 0.66 18.57
CA ASP A 154 -25.84 1.97 17.99
C ASP A 154 -24.95 3.11 18.56
N GLU A 155 -24.04 2.78 19.48
CA GLU A 155 -23.10 3.77 20.05
C GLU A 155 -21.99 4.13 19.05
N PRO A 156 -21.52 5.39 19.03
CA PRO A 156 -20.39 5.79 18.20
C PRO A 156 -19.14 4.96 18.49
N VAL A 157 -18.56 4.38 17.43
CA VAL A 157 -17.33 3.58 17.52
C VAL A 157 -16.19 4.39 18.14
N LEU A 158 -16.03 5.65 17.76
CA LEU A 158 -15.14 6.62 18.41
C LEU A 158 -15.96 7.72 19.10
N ARG A 159 -15.61 8.03 20.35
CA ARG A 159 -16.20 9.14 21.10
C ARG A 159 -15.46 10.45 20.81
N ASN A 160 -16.13 11.58 21.07
CA ASN A 160 -15.57 12.91 20.79
C ASN A 160 -14.27 13.19 21.55
N ASP A 161 -14.13 12.72 22.79
CA ASP A 161 -12.90 12.85 23.58
C ASP A 161 -11.77 11.95 23.05
N GLU A 162 -12.08 10.74 22.61
CA GLU A 162 -11.15 9.83 21.93
C GLU A 162 -10.64 10.47 20.62
N MET A 163 -11.54 11.02 19.80
CA MET A 163 -11.17 11.71 18.55
C MET A 163 -10.33 12.97 18.83
N ALA A 164 -10.75 13.83 19.76
CA ALA A 164 -10.01 15.03 20.13
C ALA A 164 -8.61 14.74 20.68
N TYR A 165 -8.41 13.58 21.31
CA TYR A 165 -7.09 13.10 21.70
C TYR A 165 -6.26 12.65 20.50
N LEU A 166 -6.84 11.85 19.59
CA LEU A 166 -6.16 11.38 18.38
C LEU A 166 -5.73 12.53 17.46
N LEU A 167 -6.54 13.58 17.32
CA LEU A 167 -6.22 14.79 16.53
C LEU A 167 -4.96 15.54 16.99
N ARG A 168 -4.43 15.26 18.19
CA ARG A 168 -3.16 15.84 18.66
C ARG A 168 -1.94 15.24 17.95
N TYR A 169 -2.11 14.11 17.28
CA TYR A 169 -1.05 13.42 16.57
C TYR A 169 -1.16 13.74 15.08
N PRO A 170 -0.09 14.22 14.42
CA PRO A 170 -0.17 14.64 13.02
C PRO A 170 -0.65 13.53 12.06
N VAL A 171 -0.40 12.26 12.39
CA VAL A 171 -0.85 11.10 11.60
C VAL A 171 -2.39 10.96 11.53
N PHE A 172 -3.12 11.55 12.47
CA PHE A 172 -4.58 11.59 12.54
C PHE A 172 -5.15 12.99 12.23
N ASN A 173 -4.28 14.00 12.11
CA ASN A 173 -4.63 15.35 11.70
C ASN A 173 -4.23 15.54 10.24
N PHE A 174 -5.16 15.24 9.34
CA PHE A 174 -4.89 15.15 7.90
C PHE A 174 -4.62 16.53 7.26
N GLU A 175 -4.99 17.62 7.93
CA GLU A 175 -4.76 19.00 7.48
C GLU A 175 -3.35 19.50 7.80
N ALA A 176 -2.70 18.91 8.81
CA ALA A 176 -1.39 19.32 9.32
C ALA A 176 -0.24 18.81 8.44
N TYR A 177 -0.31 19.07 7.13
CA TYR A 177 0.67 18.61 6.15
C TYR A 177 2.11 19.02 6.52
N GLU A 178 2.30 20.23 7.04
CA GLU A 178 3.61 20.73 7.49
C GLU A 178 4.21 19.87 8.62
N ASP A 179 3.36 19.20 9.41
CA ASP A 179 3.75 18.31 10.51
C ASP A 179 3.91 16.84 10.07
N HIS A 180 3.74 16.53 8.79
CA HIS A 180 3.86 15.15 8.27
C HIS A 180 5.29 14.74 7.93
N GLU A 181 6.24 15.68 7.82
CA GLU A 181 7.65 15.40 7.53
C GLU A 181 8.27 14.38 8.52
N PRO A 182 8.10 14.48 9.85
CA PRO A 182 8.62 13.49 10.79
C PRO A 182 8.00 12.10 10.68
N ILE A 183 6.85 11.97 10.00
CA ILE A 183 6.13 10.69 9.82
C ILE A 183 6.56 10.04 8.50
N TYR A 184 6.48 10.79 7.40
CA TYR A 184 6.62 10.25 6.05
C TYR A 184 8.00 10.50 5.44
N GLY A 185 8.73 11.53 5.89
CA GLY A 185 9.96 12.02 5.26
C GLY A 185 11.00 10.92 5.05
N GLN A 186 11.32 10.15 6.10
CA GLN A 186 12.33 9.09 6.03
C GLN A 186 11.99 8.01 5.00
N LEU A 187 10.72 7.59 4.95
CA LEU A 187 10.24 6.56 4.01
C LEU A 187 10.16 7.11 2.58
N ALA A 188 9.69 8.35 2.42
CA ALA A 188 9.61 9.00 1.12
C ALA A 188 11.01 9.18 0.51
N ASP A 189 11.97 9.70 1.27
CA ASP A 189 13.37 9.82 0.85
C ASP A 189 13.94 8.46 0.43
N PHE A 190 13.66 7.41 1.20
CA PHE A 190 14.09 6.05 0.90
C PHE A 190 13.51 5.55 -0.43
N LEU A 191 12.21 5.72 -0.68
CA LEU A 191 11.56 5.31 -1.94
C LEU A 191 12.12 6.10 -3.15
N VAL A 192 12.37 7.40 -2.98
CA VAL A 192 13.04 8.24 -3.99
C VAL A 192 14.44 7.72 -4.31
N GLN A 193 15.23 7.36 -3.30
CA GLN A 193 16.56 6.79 -3.50
C GLN A 193 16.50 5.46 -4.25
N GLN A 194 15.55 4.57 -3.90
CA GLN A 194 15.35 3.32 -4.63
C GLN A 194 14.99 3.58 -6.10
N SER A 195 14.13 4.55 -6.38
CA SER A 195 13.76 4.94 -7.74
C SER A 195 14.96 5.51 -8.51
N ARG A 196 15.76 6.38 -7.89
CA ARG A 196 17.01 6.93 -8.48
C ARG A 196 18.00 5.82 -8.86
N HIS A 197 18.23 4.85 -7.98
CA HIS A 197 19.11 3.71 -8.27
C HIS A 197 18.61 2.91 -9.49
N ARG A 198 17.29 2.70 -9.61
CA ARG A 198 16.71 2.03 -10.78
C ARG A 198 16.81 2.88 -12.04
N ALA A 199 16.63 4.20 -11.95
CA ALA A 199 16.78 5.11 -13.08
C ALA A 199 18.19 5.04 -13.72
N GLN A 200 19.24 4.97 -12.88
CA GLN A 200 20.63 4.84 -13.34
C GLN A 200 20.90 3.56 -14.15
N SER A 201 20.11 2.52 -13.92
CA SER A 201 20.25 1.22 -14.60
C SER A 201 19.47 1.11 -15.91
N ARG A 202 18.59 2.08 -16.23
CA ARG A 202 17.72 2.05 -17.41
C ARG A 202 18.22 2.99 -18.50
N SER A 203 18.30 2.48 -19.73
CA SER A 203 18.68 3.27 -20.90
C SER A 203 17.52 4.07 -21.48
N ASN A 204 16.29 3.55 -21.37
CA ASN A 204 15.07 4.21 -21.82
C ASN A 204 14.14 4.37 -20.61
N LEU A 205 14.02 5.60 -20.13
CA LEU A 205 13.03 5.95 -19.13
C LEU A 205 11.73 6.29 -19.85
N PRO A 206 10.59 5.86 -19.33
CA PRO A 206 9.32 6.38 -19.80
C PRO A 206 9.26 7.90 -19.60
N ASP A 207 8.54 8.61 -20.45
CA ASP A 207 8.22 10.04 -20.28
C ASP A 207 6.72 10.17 -20.00
N PHE A 208 6.32 9.79 -18.78
CA PHE A 208 4.93 9.91 -18.30
C PHE A 208 4.76 11.02 -17.29
N TYR A 209 5.84 11.70 -16.96
CA TYR A 209 5.78 12.81 -16.04
C TYR A 209 5.03 13.97 -16.72
N PRO A 210 4.00 14.55 -16.07
CA PRO A 210 3.21 15.59 -16.69
C PRO A 210 4.08 16.77 -17.17
N GLU A 211 3.85 17.24 -18.40
CA GLU A 211 4.76 18.20 -19.06
C GLU A 211 4.91 19.52 -18.28
N ASP A 212 3.80 20.00 -17.72
CA ASP A 212 3.72 21.26 -16.97
C ASP A 212 4.14 21.13 -15.50
N ALA A 213 4.33 19.89 -15.01
CA ALA A 213 4.80 19.67 -13.65
C ALA A 213 6.30 19.97 -13.53
N ILE A 214 6.69 20.57 -12.40
CA ILE A 214 8.09 20.89 -12.11
C ILE A 214 8.52 20.04 -10.92
N PRO A 215 9.45 19.09 -11.10
CA PRO A 215 9.86 18.24 -10.01
C PRO A 215 10.80 19.00 -9.07
N ASN A 216 10.74 18.66 -7.79
CA ASN A 216 11.60 19.23 -6.77
C ASN A 216 12.79 18.29 -6.56
N ASP A 217 14.01 18.83 -6.65
CA ASP A 217 15.26 18.10 -6.38
C ASP A 217 15.47 16.82 -7.21
N LEU A 218 14.79 16.69 -8.36
CA LEU A 218 14.93 15.57 -9.30
C LEU A 218 15.10 16.08 -10.73
N ASP A 219 15.90 15.37 -11.53
CA ASP A 219 15.84 15.55 -12.98
C ASP A 219 14.56 14.91 -13.54
N ARG A 220 14.15 15.33 -14.75
CA ARG A 220 12.89 14.88 -15.35
C ARG A 220 12.82 13.36 -15.53
N GLY A 221 13.94 12.69 -15.85
CA GLY A 221 13.97 11.24 -16.00
C GLY A 221 13.74 10.53 -14.65
N GLN A 222 14.39 11.01 -13.61
CA GLN A 222 14.15 10.53 -12.24
C GLN A 222 12.72 10.79 -11.79
N ALA A 223 12.18 11.98 -12.06
CA ALA A 223 10.80 12.34 -11.74
C ALA A 223 9.79 11.44 -12.46
N SER A 224 10.02 11.15 -13.75
CA SER A 224 9.16 10.26 -14.53
C SER A 224 9.14 8.83 -14.03
N LEU A 225 10.31 8.27 -13.66
CA LEU A 225 10.34 6.95 -13.06
C LEU A 225 9.67 6.93 -11.69
N LEU A 226 9.95 7.92 -10.84
CA LEU A 226 9.33 8.02 -9.53
C LEU A 226 7.82 8.17 -9.63
N TYR A 227 7.33 8.99 -10.57
CA TYR A 227 5.91 9.14 -10.84
C TYR A 227 5.28 7.82 -11.26
N ALA A 228 5.87 7.11 -12.24
CA ALA A 228 5.37 5.82 -12.68
C ALA A 228 5.32 4.79 -11.53
N GLU A 229 6.38 4.68 -10.72
CA GLU A 229 6.41 3.76 -9.56
C GLU A 229 5.40 4.16 -8.48
N THR A 230 5.22 5.47 -8.24
CA THR A 230 4.25 6.00 -7.28
C THR A 230 2.81 5.66 -7.71
N VAL A 231 2.48 5.84 -8.99
CA VAL A 231 1.16 5.53 -9.56
C VAL A 231 0.90 4.02 -9.54
N GLN A 232 1.88 3.21 -9.96
CA GLN A 232 1.80 1.74 -9.91
C GLN A 232 1.55 1.26 -8.47
N CYS A 233 2.28 1.81 -7.51
CA CYS A 233 2.10 1.49 -6.09
C CYS A 233 0.76 1.99 -5.55
N LEU A 234 0.29 3.18 -5.97
CA LEU A 234 -1.02 3.70 -5.63
C LEU A 234 -2.14 2.77 -6.10
N LEU A 235 -2.11 2.33 -7.37
CA LEU A 235 -3.08 1.38 -7.92
C LEU A 235 -3.08 0.05 -7.14
N ALA A 236 -1.89 -0.48 -6.84
CA ALA A 236 -1.77 -1.68 -6.01
C ALA A 236 -2.35 -1.47 -4.60
N SER A 237 -2.00 -0.36 -3.94
CA SER A 237 -2.51 0.00 -2.63
C SER A 237 -4.02 0.16 -2.64
N MET A 238 -4.61 0.87 -3.60
CA MET A 238 -6.07 1.04 -3.73
C MET A 238 -6.78 -0.28 -4.05
N THR A 239 -6.16 -1.16 -4.82
CA THR A 239 -6.69 -2.52 -5.06
C THR A 239 -6.75 -3.34 -3.77
N LEU A 240 -5.78 -3.19 -2.87
CA LEU A 240 -5.74 -3.84 -1.56
C LEU A 240 -6.64 -3.14 -0.53
N LEU A 241 -6.67 -1.80 -0.58
CA LEU A 241 -7.36 -0.90 0.33
C LEU A 241 -8.84 -0.88 -0.01
N ASN A 242 -9.58 -1.41 0.93
CA ASN A 242 -11.01 -1.51 0.85
C ASN A 242 -11.69 -0.20 1.24
N HIS A 243 -11.82 0.74 0.30
CA HIS A 243 -12.44 2.04 0.54
C HIS A 243 -13.98 1.96 0.69
N GLU A 244 -14.61 0.87 0.22
CA GLU A 244 -16.07 0.66 0.27
C GLU A 244 -16.53 -0.39 1.31
N GLY A 245 -15.66 -0.81 2.22
CA GLY A 245 -16.05 -1.71 3.32
C GLY A 245 -16.08 -3.22 3.01
N TYR A 246 -15.87 -3.68 1.77
CA TYR A 246 -15.56 -5.09 1.43
C TYR A 246 -14.37 -5.29 0.46
N SER A 247 -13.19 -5.70 0.95
CA SER A 247 -12.06 -6.05 0.09
C SER A 247 -12.47 -7.27 -0.74
N PRO A 248 -12.46 -7.20 -2.08
CA PRO A 248 -12.81 -8.36 -2.89
C PRO A 248 -11.78 -9.48 -2.73
N ILE A 249 -10.53 -9.12 -2.40
CA ILE A 249 -9.39 -10.03 -2.25
C ILE A 249 -9.37 -10.71 -0.87
N PHE A 250 -9.55 -9.93 0.19
CA PHE A 250 -9.40 -10.41 1.57
C PHE A 250 -10.72 -10.54 2.31
N GLU A 251 -11.00 -11.72 2.82
CA GLU A 251 -12.13 -12.01 3.70
C GLU A 251 -11.67 -12.18 5.15
N LYS A 252 -12.43 -11.67 6.12
CA LYS A 252 -12.15 -11.93 7.54
C LYS A 252 -12.38 -13.41 7.82
N ASP A 253 -11.43 -14.05 8.53
CA ASP A 253 -11.61 -15.45 8.94
C ASP A 253 -12.77 -15.58 9.95
N ASN A 254 -13.96 -15.86 9.43
CA ASN A 254 -15.18 -16.11 10.19
C ASN A 254 -15.34 -17.61 10.49
N LYS A 255 -14.27 -18.31 10.90
CA LYS A 255 -14.30 -19.71 11.38
C LYS A 255 -15.17 -20.65 10.52
N ASN A 256 -15.21 -20.48 9.21
CA ASN A 256 -16.02 -21.33 8.35
C ASN A 256 -15.31 -22.71 8.20
N PRO A 257 -15.89 -23.83 8.66
CA PRO A 257 -15.22 -25.12 8.69
C PRO A 257 -14.87 -25.72 7.32
N ASP A 258 -15.37 -25.14 6.21
CA ASP A 258 -15.08 -25.59 4.84
C ASP A 258 -13.72 -25.13 4.29
N ILE A 259 -12.95 -24.35 5.08
CA ILE A 259 -11.62 -23.84 4.71
C ILE A 259 -10.53 -24.89 5.01
N LYS A 260 -10.67 -26.11 4.49
CA LYS A 260 -9.62 -27.15 4.61
C LYS A 260 -8.49 -27.00 3.58
N SER A 261 -8.65 -26.11 2.59
CA SER A 261 -7.72 -25.93 1.46
C SER A 261 -6.65 -24.84 1.67
N LEU A 262 -6.78 -23.98 2.69
CA LEU A 262 -5.83 -22.87 2.95
C LEU A 262 -4.77 -23.27 3.97
N SER A 263 -3.79 -24.06 3.53
CA SER A 263 -2.72 -24.57 4.40
C SER A 263 -1.52 -23.62 4.52
N ARG A 264 -1.32 -22.74 3.54
CA ARG A 264 -0.15 -21.87 3.47
C ARG A 264 -0.48 -20.52 4.09
N LYS A 265 0.44 -20.01 4.89
CA LYS A 265 0.26 -18.78 5.67
C LYS A 265 1.45 -17.84 5.50
N VAL A 266 1.19 -16.56 5.49
CA VAL A 266 2.20 -15.50 5.52
C VAL A 266 1.71 -14.37 6.42
N THR A 267 2.64 -13.67 7.07
CA THR A 267 2.31 -12.45 7.82
C THR A 267 2.74 -11.25 7.01
N ILE A 268 1.90 -10.22 6.96
CA ILE A 268 2.17 -8.92 6.34
C ILE A 268 1.72 -7.81 7.28
N VAL A 269 2.13 -6.57 7.01
CA VAL A 269 1.55 -5.38 7.63
C VAL A 269 0.91 -4.55 6.50
N PRO A 270 -0.41 -4.64 6.31
CA PRO A 270 -1.07 -3.90 5.23
C PRO A 270 -1.00 -2.39 5.47
N LEU A 271 -0.76 -1.62 4.40
CA LEU A 271 -1.03 -0.18 4.39
C LEU A 271 -2.52 0.02 4.74
N GLY A 272 -2.83 0.92 5.66
CA GLY A 272 -4.18 1.18 6.16
C GLY A 272 -4.60 0.39 7.40
N SER A 273 -4.11 -0.84 7.57
CA SER A 273 -4.27 -1.57 8.84
C SER A 273 -3.17 -1.23 9.84
N PHE A 274 -1.93 -1.02 9.37
CA PHE A 274 -0.75 -0.71 10.20
C PHE A 274 -0.56 -1.67 11.38
N TYR A 275 -1.09 -2.89 11.26
CA TYR A 275 -1.14 -3.93 12.28
C TYR A 275 -0.77 -5.26 11.60
N PRO A 276 0.02 -6.14 12.25
CA PRO A 276 0.40 -7.43 11.67
C PRO A 276 -0.82 -8.32 11.43
N GLU A 277 -0.99 -8.78 10.20
CA GLU A 277 -2.07 -9.68 9.81
C GLU A 277 -1.50 -10.99 9.25
N GLN A 278 -2.08 -12.11 9.66
CA GLN A 278 -1.82 -13.42 9.07
C GLN A 278 -2.81 -13.65 7.93
N ILE A 279 -2.28 -13.90 6.74
CA ILE A 279 -3.03 -14.26 5.54
C ILE A 279 -2.92 -15.76 5.31
N ALA A 280 -4.06 -16.44 5.26
CA ALA A 280 -4.16 -17.83 4.83
C ALA A 280 -4.59 -17.89 3.35
N MET A 281 -3.89 -18.73 2.59
CA MET A 281 -3.97 -18.76 1.12
C MET A 281 -3.93 -20.19 0.59
N PRO A 282 -4.51 -20.45 -0.59
CA PRO A 282 -4.59 -21.80 -1.13
C PRO A 282 -3.20 -22.32 -1.50
N THR A 283 -3.02 -23.65 -1.41
CA THR A 283 -1.77 -24.28 -1.85
C THR A 283 -1.54 -24.08 -3.35
N SER A 284 -2.61 -24.04 -4.15
CA SER A 284 -2.57 -23.75 -5.58
C SER A 284 -2.91 -22.28 -5.81
N VAL A 285 -2.03 -21.54 -6.49
CA VAL A 285 -2.26 -20.15 -6.88
C VAL A 285 -3.55 -20.02 -7.71
N HIS A 286 -3.78 -20.93 -8.65
CA HIS A 286 -4.95 -20.91 -9.56
C HIS A 286 -6.29 -21.14 -8.87
N ALA A 287 -6.31 -21.48 -7.58
CA ALA A 287 -7.55 -21.54 -6.83
C ALA A 287 -7.91 -20.19 -6.20
N ALA A 288 -7.02 -19.19 -6.22
CA ALA A 288 -7.22 -17.93 -5.52
C ALA A 288 -8.36 -17.08 -6.11
N HIS A 289 -8.56 -17.06 -7.43
CA HIS A 289 -9.74 -16.38 -7.99
C HIS A 289 -11.08 -17.02 -7.58
N GLN A 290 -11.07 -18.30 -7.17
CA GLN A 290 -12.26 -19.03 -6.70
C GLN A 290 -12.39 -19.03 -5.18
N THR A 291 -11.32 -18.67 -4.46
CA THR A 291 -11.25 -18.73 -3.00
C THR A 291 -10.68 -17.41 -2.49
N ARG A 292 -11.48 -16.67 -1.72
CA ARG A 292 -10.99 -15.44 -1.09
C ARG A 292 -9.82 -15.75 -0.16
N LEU A 293 -8.88 -14.82 -0.07
CA LEU A 293 -7.74 -14.94 0.85
C LEU A 293 -8.22 -14.57 2.25
N LEU A 294 -7.92 -15.39 3.25
CA LEU A 294 -8.42 -15.12 4.59
C LEU A 294 -7.41 -14.30 5.37
N LYS A 295 -7.85 -13.17 5.88
CA LYS A 295 -7.06 -12.35 6.79
C LYS A 295 -7.54 -12.48 8.23
N SER A 296 -6.58 -12.49 9.13
CA SER A 296 -6.81 -12.46 10.57
C SER A 296 -5.74 -11.60 11.24
N PRO A 297 -6.09 -10.83 12.28
CA PRO A 297 -5.07 -10.12 13.06
C PRO A 297 -4.13 -11.14 13.70
N LEU A 298 -2.83 -10.84 13.71
CA LEU A 298 -1.86 -11.66 14.42
C LEU A 298 -2.25 -11.69 15.91
N PRO A 299 -2.34 -12.89 16.53
CA PRO A 299 -2.74 -13.01 17.92
C PRO A 299 -1.68 -12.40 18.83
N GLN A 300 -2.13 -11.55 19.75
CA GLN A 300 -1.28 -10.96 20.77
C GLN A 300 -1.18 -11.92 21.97
N GLU A 301 0.02 -12.11 22.50
CA GLU A 301 0.21 -12.83 23.75
C GLU A 301 -0.32 -11.99 24.92
N THR A 302 -0.95 -12.64 25.90
CA THR A 302 -1.54 -11.96 27.06
C THR A 302 -0.42 -11.48 28.00
N GLY A 303 -0.12 -10.18 27.99
CA GLY A 303 0.88 -9.54 28.83
C GLY A 303 0.83 -8.01 28.75
N GLU A 304 1.66 -7.33 29.53
CA GLU A 304 1.89 -5.88 29.39
C GLU A 304 2.43 -5.59 27.97
N SER A 305 1.73 -4.76 27.22
CA SER A 305 2.05 -4.49 25.82
C SER A 305 1.71 -3.05 25.46
N SER A 306 2.59 -2.41 24.70
CA SER A 306 2.33 -1.14 24.03
C SER A 306 1.30 -1.26 22.90
N TRP A 307 0.98 -2.47 22.46
CA TRP A 307 -0.09 -2.71 21.48
C TRP A 307 -1.44 -2.76 22.17
N ASN A 308 -2.25 -1.74 21.91
CA ASN A 308 -3.64 -1.70 22.37
C ASN A 308 -4.46 -2.82 21.71
N PRO A 309 -5.34 -3.54 22.43
CA PRO A 309 -6.21 -4.55 21.83
C PRO A 309 -7.08 -4.03 20.67
N SER A 310 -7.37 -2.73 20.66
CA SER A 310 -8.13 -2.04 19.62
C SER A 310 -7.31 -1.68 18.38
N ALA A 311 -5.97 -1.80 18.43
CA ALA A 311 -5.05 -1.49 17.33
C ALA A 311 -5.39 -2.20 16.02
N ARG A 312 -5.98 -3.40 16.10
CA ARG A 312 -6.46 -4.17 14.95
C ARG A 312 -7.61 -3.52 14.17
N PHE A 313 -8.22 -2.47 14.72
CA PHE A 313 -9.32 -1.73 14.10
C PHE A 313 -8.84 -0.40 13.47
N MET A 314 -7.54 -0.23 13.27
CA MET A 314 -6.95 1.01 12.75
C MET A 314 -7.62 1.51 11.46
N SER A 315 -7.91 0.64 10.50
CA SER A 315 -8.56 1.05 9.25
C SER A 315 -9.89 1.76 9.52
N LEU A 316 -10.71 1.19 10.42
CA LEU A 316 -11.98 1.78 10.83
C LEU A 316 -11.78 3.09 11.59
N PHE A 317 -10.75 3.19 12.43
CA PHE A 317 -10.44 4.44 13.13
C PHE A 317 -10.04 5.54 12.15
N LEU A 318 -9.23 5.22 11.15
CA LEU A 318 -8.86 6.17 10.10
C LEU A 318 -10.08 6.63 9.29
N ASP A 319 -10.96 5.72 8.90
CA ASP A 319 -12.17 6.05 8.16
C ASP A 319 -13.10 6.97 8.99
N ILE A 320 -13.27 6.70 10.29
CA ILE A 320 -14.08 7.55 11.18
C ILE A 320 -13.40 8.91 11.41
N MET A 321 -12.09 8.93 11.65
CA MET A 321 -11.36 10.18 11.86
C MET A 321 -11.42 11.07 10.61
N HIS A 322 -11.32 10.48 9.42
CA HIS A 322 -11.46 11.24 8.17
C HIS A 322 -12.91 11.70 7.99
N SER A 323 -13.91 10.82 8.08
CA SER A 323 -15.30 11.23 7.83
C SER A 323 -15.96 12.09 8.90
N SER A 324 -15.53 11.98 10.16
CA SER A 324 -16.35 12.39 11.32
C SER A 324 -15.59 13.13 12.43
N SER A 325 -14.31 13.46 12.27
CA SER A 325 -13.54 14.20 13.29
C SER A 325 -13.99 15.65 13.47
N GLY A 326 -14.79 16.18 12.53
CA GLY A 326 -15.18 17.59 12.48
C GLY A 326 -14.12 18.50 11.86
N GLN A 327 -13.01 17.93 11.35
CA GLN A 327 -12.07 18.65 10.51
C GLN A 327 -12.62 18.76 9.08
N PRO A 328 -12.39 19.87 8.37
CA PRO A 328 -12.65 19.96 6.94
C PRO A 328 -11.97 18.83 6.15
N ASN A 329 -10.84 18.29 6.65
CA ASN A 329 -9.95 17.36 5.95
C ASN A 329 -9.40 17.96 4.67
N HIS A 330 -8.99 19.22 4.74
CA HIS A 330 -8.33 19.91 3.65
C HIS A 330 -6.91 20.32 4.05
N TYR A 331 -5.95 20.26 3.12
CA TYR A 331 -4.60 20.78 3.38
C TYR A 331 -4.43 22.24 2.91
N ALA A 332 -5.45 22.80 2.27
CA ALA A 332 -5.60 24.22 1.92
C ALA A 332 -7.10 24.55 1.78
N ASP A 333 -7.49 25.82 1.70
CA ASP A 333 -8.90 26.27 1.75
C ASP A 333 -9.88 25.53 0.81
N THR A 334 -9.40 24.94 -0.30
CA THR A 334 -10.21 24.26 -1.32
C THR A 334 -9.76 22.85 -1.66
N PHE A 335 -8.65 22.36 -1.08
CA PHE A 335 -8.03 21.11 -1.53
C PHE A 335 -8.23 19.96 -0.55
N PRO A 336 -9.05 18.95 -0.90
CA PRO A 336 -9.35 17.84 -0.01
C PRO A 336 -8.13 16.96 0.20
N THR A 337 -8.04 16.39 1.39
CA THR A 337 -7.01 15.41 1.75
C THR A 337 -7.43 14.02 1.27
N PRO A 338 -6.49 13.19 0.80
CA PRO A 338 -6.81 11.83 0.39
C PRO A 338 -7.22 10.97 1.59
N PRO A 339 -7.86 9.81 1.35
CA PRO A 339 -8.07 8.79 2.36
C PRO A 339 -6.78 8.55 3.19
N PRO A 340 -6.86 8.39 4.51
CA PRO A 340 -5.68 8.42 5.38
C PRO A 340 -4.54 7.47 5.02
N PRO A 341 -4.78 6.23 4.56
CA PRO A 341 -3.69 5.34 4.13
C PRO A 341 -2.91 5.87 2.92
N LEU A 342 -3.50 6.78 2.14
CA LEU A 342 -2.94 7.32 0.91
C LEU A 342 -2.18 8.65 1.10
N GLN A 343 -2.13 9.19 2.32
CA GLN A 343 -1.41 10.42 2.66
C GLN A 343 0.08 10.38 2.29
N ILE A 344 0.72 9.21 2.38
CA ILE A 344 2.12 9.02 1.95
C ILE A 344 2.32 9.31 0.44
N PHE A 345 1.35 8.96 -0.41
CA PHE A 345 1.43 9.24 -1.85
C PHE A 345 1.29 10.74 -2.11
N GLN A 346 0.33 11.41 -1.45
CA GLN A 346 0.23 12.87 -1.49
C GLN A 346 1.52 13.55 -1.04
N PHE A 347 2.13 13.04 0.03
CA PHE A 347 3.38 13.56 0.55
C PHE A 347 4.53 13.45 -0.47
N ILE A 348 4.71 12.27 -1.09
CA ILE A 348 5.72 12.05 -2.13
C ILE A 348 5.46 12.95 -3.34
N SER A 349 4.21 12.98 -3.82
CA SER A 349 3.82 13.76 -5.00
C SER A 349 4.09 15.25 -4.82
N ARG A 350 3.74 15.81 -3.66
CA ARG A 350 4.00 17.23 -3.39
C ARG A 350 5.47 17.53 -3.17
N LYS A 351 6.13 16.73 -2.33
CA LYS A 351 7.50 17.00 -1.89
C LYS A 351 8.48 16.87 -3.05
N PHE A 352 8.34 15.86 -3.91
CA PHE A 352 9.33 15.54 -4.95
C PHE A 352 8.84 15.74 -6.38
N LEU A 353 7.55 15.52 -6.63
CA LEU A 353 7.02 15.54 -8.00
C LEU A 353 6.33 16.85 -8.36
N GLY A 354 6.18 17.80 -7.43
CA GLY A 354 5.45 19.04 -7.70
C GLY A 354 3.99 18.78 -8.12
N LEU A 355 3.41 17.69 -7.63
CA LEU A 355 2.05 17.25 -7.95
C LEU A 355 1.20 17.17 -6.68
N ARG A 356 -0.12 17.14 -6.83
CA ARG A 356 -1.09 16.88 -5.76
C ARG A 356 -2.18 15.96 -6.29
N PHE A 357 -2.93 15.29 -5.42
CA PHE A 357 -4.20 14.69 -5.86
C PHE A 357 -5.15 15.78 -6.40
N SER A 358 -5.88 15.42 -7.45
CA SER A 358 -6.94 16.26 -8.00
C SER A 358 -8.06 16.48 -6.98
N ASP A 359 -8.80 17.58 -7.11
CA ASP A 359 -9.90 17.93 -6.20
C ASP A 359 -11.05 16.92 -6.29
N GLU A 360 -11.23 16.30 -7.46
CA GLU A 360 -12.23 15.28 -7.73
C GLU A 360 -11.69 13.85 -7.51
N ALA A 361 -10.42 13.71 -7.09
CA ALA A 361 -9.77 12.41 -6.94
C ALA A 361 -10.58 11.47 -6.04
N PHE A 362 -11.14 11.99 -4.95
CA PHE A 362 -11.80 11.20 -3.91
C PHE A 362 -13.23 11.66 -3.58
N ASP A 363 -13.94 12.28 -4.53
CA ASP A 363 -15.35 12.62 -4.33
C ASP A 363 -16.17 11.34 -4.06
N VAL A 364 -16.88 11.30 -2.93
CA VAL A 364 -17.65 10.13 -2.50
C VAL A 364 -19.06 10.15 -3.11
N GLU A 365 -19.58 11.35 -3.40
CA GLU A 365 -20.93 11.55 -3.95
C GLU A 365 -20.97 11.27 -5.46
N ASP A 366 -19.80 11.30 -6.12
CA ASP A 366 -19.68 10.95 -7.53
C ASP A 366 -19.49 9.44 -7.73
N ILE A 367 -20.37 8.85 -8.54
CA ILE A 367 -20.24 7.47 -9.02
C ILE A 367 -19.08 7.33 -10.01
N ASP A 368 -18.72 8.42 -10.67
CA ASP A 368 -17.63 8.56 -11.64
C ASP A 368 -16.38 9.18 -11.01
N ALA A 369 -16.28 9.20 -9.68
CA ALA A 369 -15.12 9.73 -8.97
C ALA A 369 -13.81 9.16 -9.52
N ALA A 370 -12.81 10.02 -9.72
CA ALA A 370 -11.61 9.65 -10.46
C ALA A 370 -10.86 8.46 -9.84
N HIS A 371 -10.89 8.26 -8.52
CA HIS A 371 -10.33 7.05 -7.89
C HIS A 371 -11.05 5.76 -8.26
N LYS A 372 -12.39 5.77 -8.39
CA LYS A 372 -13.19 4.61 -8.80
C LYS A 372 -12.93 4.29 -10.26
N LEU A 373 -12.94 5.30 -11.11
CA LEU A 373 -12.56 5.16 -12.51
C LEU A 373 -11.13 4.61 -12.62
N PHE A 374 -10.16 5.20 -11.91
CA PHE A 374 -8.76 4.75 -11.91
C PHE A 374 -8.58 3.27 -11.55
N VAL A 375 -9.27 2.76 -10.51
CA VAL A 375 -9.13 1.36 -10.06
C VAL A 375 -9.94 0.38 -10.92
N HIS A 376 -11.04 0.82 -11.52
CA HIS A 376 -11.94 -0.05 -12.28
C HIS A 376 -11.79 0.09 -13.81
N HIS A 377 -11.01 1.06 -14.30
CA HIS A 377 -10.85 1.30 -15.73
C HIS A 377 -10.25 0.06 -16.42
N PRO A 378 -10.84 -0.47 -17.50
CA PRO A 378 -10.39 -1.70 -18.17
C PRO A 378 -8.90 -1.70 -18.56
N THR A 379 -8.36 -0.54 -18.92
CA THR A 379 -6.95 -0.43 -19.34
C THR A 379 -5.99 0.00 -18.23
N ALA A 380 -6.44 0.11 -16.97
CA ALA A 380 -5.58 0.52 -15.84
C ALA A 380 -4.35 -0.38 -15.65
N SER A 381 -4.44 -1.63 -16.11
CA SER A 381 -3.33 -2.58 -16.10
C SER A 381 -2.13 -2.15 -16.95
N GLY A 382 -2.35 -1.34 -18.00
CA GLY A 382 -1.31 -0.82 -18.89
C GLY A 382 -0.29 0.07 -18.17
N ILE A 383 -0.64 0.64 -17.02
CA ILE A 383 0.27 1.43 -16.18
C ILE A 383 1.51 0.60 -15.79
N TYR A 384 1.37 -0.72 -15.61
CA TYR A 384 2.50 -1.61 -15.34
C TYR A 384 3.34 -1.92 -16.58
N GLU A 385 2.87 -1.62 -17.78
CA GLU A 385 3.59 -1.82 -19.05
C GLU A 385 4.39 -0.59 -19.49
N ASP A 386 4.27 0.53 -18.78
CA ASP A 386 4.61 1.86 -19.31
C ASP A 386 3.62 2.31 -20.41
N GLU A 387 2.33 2.01 -20.26
CA GLU A 387 1.27 2.51 -21.14
C GLU A 387 0.27 3.29 -20.29
N TRP A 388 0.23 4.61 -20.45
CA TRP A 388 -0.77 5.43 -19.78
C TRP A 388 -2.03 5.43 -20.64
N PRO A 389 -3.18 4.97 -20.14
CA PRO A 389 -4.34 4.91 -20.99
C PRO A 389 -4.90 6.32 -21.20
N ASP A 390 -5.20 6.66 -22.45
CA ASP A 390 -5.67 7.99 -22.87
C ASP A 390 -6.93 8.48 -22.14
N LEU A 391 -7.68 7.56 -21.53
CA LEU A 391 -9.00 7.80 -20.93
C LEU A 391 -9.04 7.68 -19.41
N ILE A 392 -7.92 7.42 -18.73
CA ILE A 392 -7.91 7.39 -17.26
C ILE A 392 -7.88 8.84 -16.75
N PRO A 393 -8.89 9.28 -15.95
CA PRO A 393 -8.89 10.61 -15.35
C PRO A 393 -7.59 10.84 -14.62
N SER A 394 -6.98 12.01 -14.80
CA SER A 394 -5.79 12.35 -14.06
C SER A 394 -6.13 12.39 -12.57
N ILE A 395 -5.60 11.44 -11.80
CA ILE A 395 -5.77 11.44 -10.34
C ILE A 395 -4.88 12.52 -9.69
N PHE A 396 -3.96 13.12 -10.45
CA PHE A 396 -3.04 14.16 -9.99
C PHE A 396 -3.19 15.46 -10.79
N ASP A 397 -3.04 16.59 -10.11
CA ASP A 397 -3.00 17.93 -10.67
C ASP A 397 -1.69 18.66 -10.31
N THR A 398 -1.42 19.77 -10.99
CA THR A 398 -0.39 20.72 -10.59
C THR A 398 -0.85 21.55 -9.38
N PRO A 399 0.07 22.15 -8.61
CA PRO A 399 -0.25 22.83 -7.36
C PRO A 399 -1.14 24.08 -7.50
N ASP A 400 -1.16 24.68 -8.69
CA ASP A 400 -1.92 25.87 -9.05
C ASP A 400 -3.36 25.57 -9.50
N GLY A 401 -3.72 24.29 -9.71
CA GLY A 401 -5.08 23.88 -10.07
C GLY A 401 -5.61 24.47 -11.38
N GLY A 402 -4.73 25.07 -12.20
CA GLY A 402 -5.09 25.78 -13.43
C GLY A 402 -5.04 24.92 -14.70
N GLY A 403 -4.63 23.66 -14.60
CA GLY A 403 -4.61 22.74 -15.73
C GLY A 403 -5.94 22.02 -15.86
N GLU A 404 -6.83 22.50 -16.72
CA GLU A 404 -7.82 21.62 -17.35
C GLU A 404 -7.03 20.58 -18.16
N TYR A 405 -6.76 19.42 -17.58
CA TYR A 405 -6.16 18.29 -18.28
C TYR A 405 -7.21 17.68 -19.23
N ASP A 406 -7.39 18.29 -20.39
CA ASP A 406 -7.81 17.54 -21.56
C ASP A 406 -6.62 16.66 -21.96
N ALA A 407 -6.60 15.42 -21.48
CA ALA A 407 -5.58 14.42 -21.83
C ALA A 407 -5.65 14.06 -23.32
N TYR A 408 -5.20 14.96 -24.19
CA TYR A 408 -4.92 14.66 -25.58
C TYR A 408 -3.45 14.23 -25.69
N TYR A 409 -3.20 12.93 -25.52
CA TYR A 409 -1.92 12.36 -25.96
C TYR A 409 -1.90 12.34 -27.49
N VAL A 410 -0.84 12.88 -28.08
CA VAL A 410 -0.66 12.94 -29.53
C VAL A 410 -0.35 11.52 -30.05
N VAL A 411 -1.22 11.03 -30.93
CA VAL A 411 -1.19 9.73 -31.64
C VAL A 411 0.17 9.39 -32.26
#